data_AF-A0A1E5VUT1-F1
#
_entry.id   AF-A0A1E5VUT1-F1
#
_cell.length_a   1.000
_cell.length_b   1.000
_cell.length_c   1.000
_cell.angle_alpha   90.00
_cell.angle_beta   90.00
_cell.angle_gamma   90.00
#
_symmetry.space_group_name_H-M   'P 1'
#
loop_
_entity.id
_entity.type
_entity.pdbx_description
1 polymer ?
#
loop_
_entity_poly.entity_id
_entity_poly.type
_entity_poly.pdbx_seq_one_letter_code
_entity_poly.pdbx_strand_id
1 'polypeptide(L)' 'MVVEGSALATQLKSHVSEVRVTPAGEGASCVVSVTVEYERLDGVPLAPEDQAKLMQGYLGLIKRVEEYLVAHPGEFA' A
#
# COMPACT_ATOMS: atom_id res chain seq x y z
N MET A 1 4.68 -1.78 -1.04
CA MET A 1 5.24 -2.23 0.25
C MET A 1 6.75 -2.05 0.21
N VAL A 2 7.27 -1.12 1.02
CA VAL A 2 8.71 -1.07 1.29
C VAL A 2 8.96 -2.00 2.46
N VAL A 3 9.74 -3.04 2.22
CA VAL A 3 10.16 -3.97 3.28
C VAL A 3 11.44 -3.40 3.88
N GLU A 4 11.51 -3.29 5.20
CA GLU A 4 12.77 -2.94 5.87
C GLU A 4 13.88 -3.89 5.42
N GLY A 5 15.04 -3.33 5.05
CA GLY A 5 16.16 -4.09 4.48
C GLY A 5 16.06 -4.39 2.98
N SER A 6 14.98 -4.02 2.29
CA SER A 6 14.93 -4.08 0.82
C SER A 6 15.88 -3.07 0.18
N ALA A 7 16.32 -3.35 -1.05
CA ALA A 7 17.15 -2.42 -1.82
C ALA A 7 16.49 -1.04 -2.02
N LEU A 8 15.15 -0.98 -2.01
CA LEU A 8 14.41 0.28 -2.03
C LEU A 8 14.44 0.96 -0.66
N ALA A 9 14.26 0.22 0.44
CA ALA A 9 14.33 0.77 1.79
C ALA A 9 15.70 1.39 2.12
N THR A 10 16.79 0.83 1.59
CA THR A 10 18.13 1.39 1.78
C THR A 10 18.36 2.71 1.04
N GLN A 11 17.45 3.11 0.14
CA GLN A 11 17.54 4.35 -0.63
C GLN A 11 16.62 5.46 -0.08
N LEU A 12 15.72 5.11 0.85
CA LEU A 12 14.76 6.05 1.44
C LEU A 12 15.28 6.58 2.77
N LYS A 13 15.22 7.89 2.95
CA LYS A 13 15.42 8.56 4.23
C LYS A 13 14.17 8.47 5.11
N SER A 14 12.99 8.57 4.48
CA SER A 14 11.70 8.40 5.15
C SER A 14 10.69 7.76 4.21
N HIS A 15 9.72 7.05 4.78
CA HIS A 15 8.61 6.44 4.08
C HIS A 15 7.40 6.42 5.00
N VAL A 16 6.30 7.05 4.59
CA VAL A 16 5.04 7.09 5.30
C VAL A 16 3.95 6.60 4.36
N SER A 17 3.13 5.66 4.82
CA SER A 17 1.96 5.20 4.07
C SER A 17 0.69 5.40 4.89
N GLU A 18 -0.25 6.16 4.33
CA GLU A 18 -1.61 6.29 4.86
C GLU A 18 -2.54 5.36 4.07
N VAL A 19 -3.32 4.56 4.78
CA VAL A 19 -4.36 3.72 4.19
C VAL A 19 -5.70 4.17 4.75
N ARG A 20 -6.62 4.52 3.85
CA ARG A 20 -7.97 4.93 4.19
C ARG A 20 -8.96 3.96 3.57
N VAL A 21 -9.83 3.40 4.40
CA VAL A 21 -10.94 2.53 3.97
C VAL A 21 -12.23 3.30 4.17
N THR A 22 -13.00 3.48 3.09
CA THR A 22 -14.29 4.20 3.12
C THR A 22 -15.40 3.32 2.55
N PRO A 23 -16.63 3.36 3.10
CA PRO A 23 -17.77 2.67 2.51
C PRO A 23 -18.01 3.14 1.06
N ALA A 24 -18.35 2.22 0.16
CA ALA A 24 -18.60 2.51 -1.25
C ALA A 24 -20.10 2.74 -1.57
N GLY A 25 -20.88 3.21 -0.59
CA GLY A 25 -22.33 3.42 -0.69
C GLY A 25 -23.14 2.54 0.27
N GLU A 26 -24.39 2.23 -0.08
CA GLU A 26 -25.22 1.27 0.67
C GLU A 26 -24.81 -0.16 0.30
N GLY A 27 -24.21 -0.89 1.25
CA GLY A 27 -23.81 -2.30 1.06
C GLY A 27 -22.54 -2.69 1.82
N ALA A 28 -22.07 -3.92 1.60
CA ALA A 28 -20.85 -4.47 2.22
C ALA A 28 -19.56 -4.17 1.42
N SER A 29 -19.56 -3.13 0.60
CA SER A 29 -18.42 -2.75 -0.26
C SER A 29 -17.67 -1.55 0.31
N CYS A 30 -16.37 -1.49 0.03
CA CYS A 30 -15.51 -0.37 0.43
C CYS A 30 -14.58 0.05 -0.71
N VAL A 31 -14.08 1.28 -0.59
CA VAL A 31 -12.98 1.82 -1.39
C VAL A 31 -11.78 1.96 -0.47
N VAL A 32 -10.64 1.43 -0.90
CA VAL A 32 -9.36 1.58 -0.20
C VAL A 32 -8.50 2.57 -0.97
N SER A 33 -8.14 3.67 -0.33
CA SER A 33 -7.21 4.68 -0.83
C SER A 33 -5.88 4.53 -0.12
N VAL A 34 -4.79 4.51 -0.89
CA VAL A 34 -3.43 4.45 -0.35
C VAL A 34 -2.66 5.67 -0.81
N THR A 35 -2.15 6.43 0.15
CA THR A 35 -1.23 7.54 -0.08
C THR A 35 0.14 7.14 0.44
N VAL A 36 1.18 7.35 -0.37
CA VAL A 36 2.56 7.06 0.01
C VAL A 36 3.39 8.31 -0.17
N GLU A 37 3.97 8.77 0.93
CA GLU A 37 4.95 9.86 0.97
C GLU A 37 6.32 9.28 1.28
N TYR A 38 7.35 9.73 0.57
CA TYR A 38 8.71 9.25 0.78
C TYR A 38 9.73 10.36 0.50
N GLU A 39 10.86 10.28 1.18
CA GLU A 39 12.04 11.11 0.93
C GLU A 39 13.21 10.20 0.59
N ARG A 40 13.93 10.48 -0.50
CA ARG A 40 15.14 9.73 -0.86
C ARG A 40 16.39 10.32 -0.21
N LEU A 41 17.36 9.46 0.09
CA LEU A 41 18.65 9.87 0.68
C LEU A 41 19.40 10.87 -0.20
N ASP A 42 19.29 10.74 -1.53
CA ASP A 42 19.90 11.64 -2.51
C ASP A 42 19.02 12.85 -2.87
N GLY A 43 17.81 12.94 -2.29
CA GLY A 43 16.84 14.00 -2.58
C GLY A 43 16.20 13.93 -3.97
N VAL A 44 16.55 12.93 -4.80
CA VAL A 44 16.03 12.79 -6.16
C VAL A 44 14.75 11.94 -6.10
N PRO A 45 13.62 12.36 -6.68
CA PRO A 45 12.41 11.53 -6.72
C PRO A 45 12.64 10.14 -7.35
N LEU A 46 11.81 9.15 -7.00
CA LEU A 46 11.84 7.87 -7.71
C LEU A 46 11.41 8.08 -9.16
N ALA A 47 11.97 7.28 -10.07
CA ALA A 47 11.50 7.22 -11.44
C ALA A 47 10.02 6.78 -11.47
N PRO A 48 9.20 7.25 -12.43
CA PRO A 48 7.78 6.90 -12.50
C PRO A 48 7.51 5.39 -12.48
N GLU A 49 8.36 4.58 -13.13
CA GLU A 49 8.25 3.13 -13.13
C GLU A 49 8.41 2.51 -11.74
N ASP A 50 9.32 3.05 -10.93
CA ASP A 50 9.56 2.56 -9.58
C ASP A 50 8.48 3.04 -8.60
N GLN A 51 7.93 4.24 -8.82
CA GLN A 51 6.72 4.69 -8.12
C GLN A 51 5.53 3.75 -8.42
N ALA A 52 5.35 3.37 -9.69
CA ALA A 52 4.30 2.44 -10.08
C ALA A 52 4.51 1.06 -9.44
N LYS A 53 5.73 0.52 -9.45
CA LYS A 53 6.06 -0.75 -8.75
C LYS A 53 5.77 -0.67 -7.25
N LEU A 54 6.13 0.44 -6.61
CA LEU A 54 5.85 0.66 -5.19
C LEU A 54 4.35 0.58 -4.90
N MET A 55 3.53 1.26 -5.72
CA MET A 55 2.08 1.24 -5.60
C MET A 55 1.45 -0.11 -5.93
N GLN A 56 1.95 -0.82 -6.96
CA GLN A 56 1.51 -2.18 -7.27
C GLN A 56 1.76 -3.14 -6.10
N GLY A 57 2.86 -2.97 -5.36
CA GLY A 57 3.11 -3.74 -4.15
C GLY A 57 2.07 -3.50 -3.05
N TYR A 58 1.57 -2.27 -2.88
CA TYR A 58 0.49 -1.98 -1.93
C TYR A 58 -0.85 -2.53 -2.40
N LEU A 59 -1.18 -2.35 -3.69
CA LEU A 59 -2.39 -2.92 -4.28
C LEU A 59 -2.42 -4.45 -4.14
N GLY A 60 -1.30 -5.12 -4.41
CA GLY A 60 -1.18 -6.57 -4.26
C GLY A 60 -1.36 -7.04 -2.81
N LEU A 61 -0.85 -6.29 -1.83
CA LEU A 61 -1.09 -6.58 -0.41
C LEU A 61 -2.57 -6.47 -0.06
N ILE A 62 -3.22 -5.36 -0.45
CA ILE A 62 -4.63 -5.11 -0.17
C ILE A 62 -5.50 -6.20 -0.78
N LYS A 63 -5.26 -6.58 -2.04
CA LYS A 63 -6.01 -7.64 -2.71
C LYS A 63 -5.87 -9.00 -2.02
N ARG A 64 -4.67 -9.36 -1.54
CA ARG A 64 -4.50 -10.60 -0.79
C ARG A 64 -5.26 -10.61 0.53
N VAL A 65 -5.29 -9.47 1.22
CA VAL A 65 -6.10 -9.31 2.44
C VAL A 65 -7.58 -9.42 2.09
N GLU A 66 -8.04 -8.73 1.04
CA GLU A 66 -9.41 -8.81 0.55
C GLU A 66 -9.83 -10.25 0.21
N GLU A 67 -9.02 -10.96 -0.58
CA GLU A 67 -9.24 -12.36 -0.95
C GLU A 67 -9.39 -13.27 0.28
N TYR A 68 -8.53 -13.09 1.29
CA TYR A 68 -8.62 -13.85 2.54
C TYR A 68 -9.91 -13.51 3.30
N LEU A 69 -10.21 -12.23 3.50
CA LEU A 69 -11.40 -11.80 4.26
C LEU A 69 -12.70 -12.30 3.60
N VAL A 70 -12.76 -12.26 2.26
CA VAL A 70 -13.91 -12.79 1.51
C VAL A 70 -14.05 -14.31 1.66
N ALA A 71 -12.95 -15.06 1.70
CA ALA A 71 -12.96 -16.50 1.93
C ALA A 71 -13.31 -16.90 3.37
N HIS A 72 -13.12 -15.98 4.33
CA HIS A 72 -13.27 -16.23 5.77
C HIS A 72 -14.23 -15.24 6.46
N PRO A 73 -15.53 -15.21 6.11
CA PRO A 73 -16.50 -14.14 6.45
C PRO A 73 -16.95 -14.05 7.93
N GLY A 74 -16.17 -14.56 8.88
CA GLY A 74 -16.45 -14.46 10.32
C GLY A 74 -15.22 -14.62 11.22
N GLU A 75 -14.02 -14.65 10.63
CA GLU A 75 -12.77 -14.83 11.36
C GLU A 75 -12.26 -13.53 11.99
N PHE A 76 -12.66 -12.38 11.42
CA PHE A 76 -12.31 -11.07 11.94
C PHE A 76 -13.58 -10.25 12.21
N ALA A 77 -13.64 -9.69 13.41
CA ALA A 77 -14.68 -8.78 13.91
C ALA A 77 -14.03 -7.72 14.80
#